data_AF-A0A7W7ZCE8-F1
#
_entry.id   AF-A0A7W7ZCE8-F1
#
_cell.length_a   1.000
_cell.length_b   1.000
_cell.length_c   1.000
_cell.angle_alpha   90.00
_cell.angle_beta   90.00
_cell.angle_gamma   90.00
#
_symmetry.space_group_name_H-M   'P 1'
#
loop_
_entity.id
_entity.type
_entity.pdbx_description
1 polymer ?
#
loop_
_entity_poly.entity_id
_entity_poly.type
_entity_poly.pdbx_seq_one_letter_code
_entity_poly.pdbx_strand_id
1 'polypeptide(L)'
;MSGFVARVLVGSVLLAGVATGFGQAGIAPAPTPPARMYLNVEVTSAHGGPVTGLQQQDFSLFNNKAPQTISTFTEIDGSVAPTEVVLLIDVMNSQEITMSRERPELDKFLLSRDGKMAYPTTIGVLTEKGIHIQPAPSTDGKGLKEALDRYLPSVRANHLTPGFHGGEERVELSLRALSGVVAQMRQRPGRKLLLWVSPGWPVFSGPAMYLSDKQQQELYHQIASVSEMLRQARVTLYHIDPLGSSESVFQSQSYQQYLKPATKPSQATPGELALQVLATQSGGLVLGASGDIAGLIEKAVDDTKSFYEISFDPKAAEGMDEYHRLEVKVAKPGVVARTRWGYYGQP
;
A
#
# COMPACT_ATOMS: atom_id res chain seq x y z
N MET A 1 -17.56 9.05 -24.12
CA MET A 1 -17.18 8.55 -22.78
C MET A 1 -15.93 7.67 -22.91
N SER A 2 -14.83 8.23 -23.42
CA SER A 2 -13.58 7.52 -23.71
C SER A 2 -12.44 8.25 -23.01
N GLY A 3 -12.08 7.84 -21.79
CA GLY A 3 -11.08 8.57 -21.01
C GLY A 3 -10.38 7.75 -19.94
N PHE A 4 -11.13 6.95 -19.18
CA PHE A 4 -10.64 6.33 -17.95
C PHE A 4 -9.35 5.48 -18.09
N VAL A 5 -9.10 4.83 -19.23
CA VAL A 5 -8.05 3.79 -19.31
C VAL A 5 -6.86 4.17 -20.21
N ALA A 6 -7.01 5.14 -21.11
CA ALA A 6 -6.04 5.37 -22.18
C ALA A 6 -4.84 6.28 -21.81
N ARG A 7 -4.78 6.83 -20.59
CA ARG A 7 -3.73 7.81 -20.22
C ARG A 7 -2.83 7.44 -19.06
N VAL A 8 -3.13 6.37 -18.31
CA VAL A 8 -2.17 5.82 -17.34
C VAL A 8 -1.22 4.86 -18.05
N LEU A 9 -0.43 5.40 -18.98
CA LEU A 9 0.66 4.64 -19.58
C LEU A 9 1.69 4.31 -18.51
N VAL A 10 1.90 3.01 -18.34
CA VAL A 10 3.05 2.38 -17.71
C VAL A 10 4.30 3.12 -18.18
N GLY A 11 4.92 3.88 -17.29
CA GLY A 11 6.31 4.27 -17.45
C GLY A 11 7.13 3.00 -17.38
N SER A 12 7.38 2.38 -18.54
CA SER A 12 8.44 1.38 -18.68
C SER A 12 9.73 2.03 -18.20
N VAL A 13 10.16 1.71 -16.99
CA VAL A 13 11.54 1.96 -16.57
C VAL A 13 12.38 0.97 -17.37
N LEU A 14 12.73 1.36 -18.60
CA LEU A 14 13.83 0.77 -19.34
C LEU A 14 15.09 1.02 -18.51
N LEU A 15 15.56 0.00 -17.80
CA LEU A 15 16.96 -0.08 -17.39
C LEU A 15 17.78 -0.15 -18.68
N ALA A 16 18.32 0.99 -19.11
CA ALA A 16 19.34 1.04 -20.14
C ALA A 16 20.65 0.45 -19.57
N GLY A 17 20.79 -0.87 -19.66
CA GLY A 17 22.08 -1.53 -19.56
C GLY A 17 22.83 -1.34 -20.88
N VAL A 18 23.94 -0.62 -20.85
CA VAL A 18 24.88 -0.57 -21.98
C VAL A 18 25.51 -1.95 -22.10
N ALA A 19 25.08 -2.74 -23.09
CA ALA A 19 25.73 -3.99 -23.46
C ALA A 19 26.33 -3.84 -24.87
N THR A 20 27.61 -3.51 -24.92
CA THR A 20 28.46 -3.80 -26.07
C THR A 20 28.74 -5.29 -26.12
N GLY A 21 28.38 -5.99 -27.21
CA GLY A 21 28.96 -7.31 -27.49
C GLY A 21 28.10 -8.28 -28.30
N PHE A 22 28.51 -8.45 -29.57
CA PHE A 22 28.45 -9.59 -30.49
C PHE A 22 27.49 -10.78 -30.23
N GLY A 23 26.79 -11.15 -31.30
CA GLY A 23 25.74 -12.16 -31.32
C GLY A 23 26.17 -13.60 -31.03
N GLN A 24 25.25 -14.31 -30.39
CA GLN A 24 25.12 -15.76 -30.41
C GLN A 24 23.62 -16.10 -30.45
N ALA A 25 23.27 -17.12 -31.25
CA ALA A 25 21.92 -17.62 -31.43
C ALA A 25 21.25 -17.91 -30.06
N GLY A 26 20.14 -17.23 -29.80
CA GLY A 26 19.45 -17.27 -28.51
C GLY A 26 18.87 -18.65 -28.21
N ILE A 27 19.49 -19.36 -27.28
CA ILE A 27 18.80 -20.34 -26.46
C ILE A 27 17.75 -19.55 -25.68
N ALA A 28 16.46 -19.90 -25.84
CA ALA A 28 15.41 -19.29 -25.03
C ALA A 28 15.82 -19.41 -23.54
N PRO A 29 15.84 -18.32 -22.77
CA PRO A 29 16.21 -18.40 -21.36
C PRO A 29 15.28 -19.40 -20.68
N ALA A 30 15.85 -20.33 -19.91
CA ALA A 30 15.06 -21.22 -19.08
C ALA A 30 14.11 -20.39 -18.20
N PRO A 31 12.86 -20.84 -17.96
CA PRO A 31 11.94 -20.12 -17.10
C PRO A 31 12.64 -19.85 -15.77
N THR A 32 12.74 -18.57 -15.41
CA THR A 32 13.37 -18.18 -14.15
C THR A 32 12.49 -18.76 -13.05
N PRO A 33 13.03 -19.55 -12.10
CA PRO A 33 12.23 -20.03 -10.98
C PRO A 33 11.54 -18.83 -10.33
N PRO A 34 10.25 -18.92 -10.00
CA PRO A 34 9.54 -17.81 -9.39
C PRO A 34 10.28 -17.41 -8.13
N ALA A 35 10.56 -16.11 -8.00
CA ALA A 35 11.34 -15.59 -6.89
C ALA A 35 10.68 -15.96 -5.56
N ARG A 36 11.48 -16.46 -4.61
CA ARG A 36 11.05 -16.73 -3.23
C ARG A 36 10.19 -15.59 -2.71
N MET A 37 9.01 -15.93 -2.19
CA MET A 37 8.08 -14.95 -1.68
C MET A 37 8.29 -14.77 -0.19
N TYR A 38 8.35 -13.52 0.27
CA TYR A 38 8.46 -13.15 1.67
C TYR A 38 7.18 -12.46 2.13
N LEU A 39 6.65 -12.91 3.26
CA LEU A 39 5.46 -12.41 3.92
C LEU A 39 5.86 -11.85 5.27
N ASN A 40 5.46 -10.61 5.54
CA ASN A 40 5.44 -10.09 6.90
C ASN A 40 4.07 -10.42 7.48
N VAL A 41 4.06 -11.05 8.64
CA VAL A 41 2.87 -11.57 9.31
C VAL A 41 2.77 -10.91 10.67
N GLU A 42 1.81 -10.00 10.81
CA GLU A 42 1.47 -9.38 12.08
C GLU A 42 0.52 -10.31 12.83
N VAL A 43 0.93 -10.77 14.02
CA VAL A 43 0.07 -11.59 14.88
C VAL A 43 -0.36 -10.76 16.08
N THR A 44 -1.66 -10.60 16.27
CA THR A 44 -2.24 -9.78 17.33
C THR A 44 -3.17 -10.58 18.22
N SER A 45 -3.24 -10.21 19.50
CA SER A 45 -4.18 -10.82 20.44
C SER A 45 -5.59 -10.23 20.24
N ALA A 46 -6.62 -10.94 20.70
CA ALA A 46 -8.00 -10.45 20.73
C ALA A 46 -8.17 -9.13 21.52
N HIS A 47 -7.26 -8.84 22.46
CA HIS A 47 -7.26 -7.60 23.25
C HIS A 47 -6.37 -6.50 22.64
N GLY A 48 -5.80 -6.74 21.45
CA GLY A 48 -4.81 -5.88 20.81
C GLY A 48 -3.38 -6.22 21.20
N GLY A 49 -2.42 -5.54 20.56
CA GLY A 49 -0.99 -5.75 20.77
C GLY A 49 -0.41 -6.99 20.08
N PRO A 50 0.92 -6.99 19.81
CA PRO A 50 1.59 -8.08 19.14
C PRO A 50 1.72 -9.33 20.02
N VAL A 51 1.66 -10.51 19.41
CA VAL A 51 1.94 -11.80 20.04
C VAL A 51 3.32 -12.29 19.60
N THR A 52 4.25 -12.35 20.55
CA THR A 52 5.65 -12.75 20.34
C THR A 52 5.90 -14.21 20.76
N GLY A 53 7.08 -14.74 20.42
CA GLY A 53 7.58 -16.04 20.84
C GLY A 53 6.94 -17.26 20.15
N LEU A 54 6.13 -17.04 19.11
CA LEU A 54 5.55 -18.14 18.33
C LEU A 54 6.63 -18.83 17.49
N GLN A 55 6.51 -20.14 17.34
CA GLN A 55 7.44 -20.97 16.59
C GLN A 55 6.88 -21.29 15.21
N GLN A 56 7.74 -21.71 14.27
CA GLN A 56 7.31 -22.05 12.92
C GLN A 56 6.16 -23.08 12.90
N GLN A 57 6.16 -24.07 13.80
CA GLN A 57 5.10 -25.09 13.87
C GLN A 57 3.72 -24.53 14.25
N ASP A 58 3.66 -23.31 14.79
CA ASP A 58 2.40 -22.65 15.10
C ASP A 58 1.73 -22.07 13.86
N PHE A 59 2.40 -22.05 12.70
CA PHE A 59 1.93 -21.43 11.47
C PHE A 59 1.60 -22.46 10.39
N SER A 60 0.57 -22.17 9.60
CA SER A 60 0.26 -22.87 8.36
C SER A 60 0.04 -21.86 7.24
N LEU A 61 0.71 -22.07 6.11
CA LEU A 61 0.61 -21.23 4.92
C LEU A 61 -0.14 -21.96 3.81
N PHE A 62 -1.04 -21.26 3.12
CA PHE A 62 -1.78 -21.75 1.98
C PHE A 62 -1.66 -20.79 0.80
N ASN A 63 -1.50 -21.37 -0.39
CA ASN A 63 -1.62 -20.67 -1.68
C ASN A 63 -2.76 -21.32 -2.46
N ASN A 64 -3.81 -20.56 -2.79
CA ASN A 64 -5.03 -21.07 -3.42
C ASN A 64 -5.63 -22.27 -2.66
N LYS A 65 -5.65 -22.20 -1.32
CA LYS A 65 -6.05 -23.26 -0.38
C LYS A 65 -5.14 -24.50 -0.36
N ALA A 66 -4.14 -24.58 -1.23
CA ALA A 66 -3.15 -25.64 -1.20
C ALA A 66 -2.06 -25.34 -0.15
N PRO A 67 -1.76 -26.27 0.78
CA PRO A 67 -0.70 -26.08 1.77
C PRO A 67 0.64 -25.80 1.11
N GLN A 68 1.41 -24.87 1.68
CA GLN A 68 2.77 -24.54 1.25
C GLN A 68 3.77 -24.88 2.35
N THR A 69 4.95 -25.36 1.95
CA THR A 69 6.09 -25.50 2.86
C THR A 69 6.64 -24.12 3.18
N ILE A 70 6.78 -23.83 4.48
CA ILE A 70 7.51 -22.64 4.95
C ILE A 70 9.01 -22.90 4.75
N SER A 71 9.64 -22.12 3.88
CA SER A 71 11.08 -22.24 3.56
C SER A 71 11.96 -21.54 4.61
N THR A 72 11.53 -20.39 5.12
CA THR A 72 12.19 -19.69 6.24
C THR A 72 11.16 -19.09 7.18
N PHE A 73 11.52 -19.00 8.46
CA PHE A 73 10.70 -18.42 9.51
C PHE A 73 11.58 -17.64 10.48
N THR A 74 11.24 -16.37 10.70
CA THR A 74 11.97 -15.51 11.64
C THR A 74 10.99 -14.61 12.39
N GLU A 75 11.06 -14.58 13.71
CA GLU A 75 10.44 -13.52 14.50
C GLU A 75 11.32 -12.27 14.46
N ILE A 76 10.72 -11.13 14.13
CA ILE A 76 11.42 -9.86 13.95
C ILE A 76 10.97 -8.89 15.05
N ASP A 77 11.95 -8.42 15.82
CA ASP A 77 11.81 -7.28 16.74
C ASP A 77 12.05 -5.97 15.96
N GLY A 78 11.02 -5.12 15.91
CA GLY A 78 11.07 -3.84 15.21
C GLY A 78 12.15 -2.89 15.70
N SER A 79 12.52 -2.97 16.98
CA SER A 79 13.53 -2.10 17.58
C SER A 79 14.94 -2.37 17.06
N VAL A 80 15.17 -3.55 16.47
CA VAL A 80 16.47 -3.99 15.94
C VAL A 80 16.44 -4.08 14.42
N ALA A 81 15.30 -4.43 13.83
CA ALA A 81 15.18 -4.60 12.39
C ALA A 81 15.15 -3.26 11.64
N PRO A 82 15.79 -3.16 10.45
CA PRO A 82 15.65 -2.00 9.61
C PRO A 82 14.17 -1.84 9.23
N THR A 83 13.53 -0.83 9.83
CA THR A 83 12.13 -0.51 9.63
C THR A 83 12.03 0.96 9.25
N GLU A 84 11.25 1.25 8.23
CA GLU A 84 11.02 2.60 7.76
C GLU A 84 9.54 2.90 7.63
N VAL A 85 9.18 4.10 8.09
CA VAL A 85 7.83 4.65 8.05
C VAL A 85 7.82 5.81 7.06
N VAL A 86 6.97 5.75 6.05
CA VAL A 86 6.66 6.91 5.20
C VAL A 86 5.27 7.40 5.58
N LEU A 87 5.18 8.62 6.10
CA LEU A 87 3.92 9.30 6.40
C LEU A 87 3.62 10.27 5.25
N LEU A 88 2.62 9.92 4.43
CA LEU A 88 2.22 10.67 3.25
C LEU A 88 0.87 11.36 3.49
N ILE A 89 0.86 12.69 3.39
CA ILE A 89 -0.32 13.52 3.62
C ILE A 89 -0.91 13.91 2.27
N ASP A 90 -2.16 13.54 2.04
CA ASP A 90 -2.87 13.77 0.79
C ASP A 90 -3.72 15.04 0.85
N VAL A 91 -3.11 16.16 0.49
CA VAL A 91 -3.81 17.45 0.44
C VAL A 91 -4.74 17.53 -0.77
N MET A 92 -4.40 16.82 -1.85
CA MET A 92 -5.15 16.84 -3.11
C MET A 92 -6.55 16.23 -2.99
N ASN A 93 -6.68 15.11 -2.26
CA ASN A 93 -7.97 14.45 -2.06
C ASN A 93 -8.71 14.91 -0.79
N SER A 94 -8.06 15.71 0.06
CA SER A 94 -8.64 16.22 1.31
C SER A 94 -9.31 17.58 1.14
N GLN A 95 -10.38 17.83 1.91
CA GLN A 95 -11.05 19.13 1.95
C GLN A 95 -10.32 20.08 2.90
N GLU A 96 -10.50 21.40 2.73
CA GLU A 96 -9.87 22.43 3.57
C GLU A 96 -10.26 22.30 5.06
N ILE A 97 -11.52 21.95 5.34
CA ILE A 97 -12.00 21.67 6.70
C ILE A 97 -11.26 20.48 7.31
N THR A 98 -10.99 19.44 6.53
CA THR A 98 -10.28 18.25 7.00
C THR A 98 -8.84 18.60 7.36
N MET A 99 -8.15 19.36 6.50
CA MET A 99 -6.78 19.83 6.75
C MET A 99 -6.62 20.62 8.06
N SER A 100 -7.61 21.45 8.41
CA SER A 100 -7.60 22.23 9.65
C SER A 100 -7.68 21.36 10.90
N ARG A 101 -8.25 20.15 10.79
CA ARG A 101 -8.33 19.15 11.87
C ARG A 101 -7.16 18.17 11.85
N GLU A 102 -6.67 17.83 10.67
CA GLU A 102 -5.52 16.93 10.46
C GLU A 102 -4.24 17.48 11.05
N ARG A 103 -3.95 18.77 10.79
CA ARG A 103 -2.66 19.36 11.16
C ARG A 103 -2.37 19.31 12.67
N PRO A 104 -3.28 19.67 13.59
CA PRO A 104 -3.04 19.51 15.02
C PRO A 104 -2.76 18.07 15.45
N GLU A 105 -3.40 17.07 14.83
CA GLU A 105 -3.17 15.65 15.16
C GLU A 105 -1.85 15.14 14.59
N LEU A 106 -1.44 15.61 13.40
CA LEU A 106 -0.10 15.35 12.86
C LEU A 106 0.98 15.95 13.77
N ASP A 107 0.81 17.20 14.20
CA ASP A 107 1.71 17.87 15.15
C ASP A 107 1.78 17.10 16.48
N LYS A 108 0.64 16.64 17.01
CA LYS A 108 0.56 15.81 18.21
C LYS A 108 1.34 14.50 18.08
N PHE A 109 1.24 13.82 16.93
CA PHE A 109 2.02 12.60 16.67
C PHE A 109 3.52 12.90 16.58
N LEU A 110 3.92 13.89 15.79
CA LEU A 110 5.32 14.23 15.55
C LEU A 110 6.03 14.79 16.79
N LEU A 111 5.30 15.51 17.65
CA LEU A 111 5.83 16.04 18.90
C LEU A 111 5.64 15.09 20.09
N SER A 112 5.06 13.92 19.88
CA SER A 112 4.96 12.88 20.91
C SER A 112 6.36 12.46 21.39
N ARG A 113 6.45 11.94 22.62
CA ARG A 113 7.71 11.44 23.20
C ARG A 113 8.87 12.46 23.12
N ASP A 114 8.57 13.75 23.37
CA ASP A 114 9.50 14.89 23.23
C ASP A 114 10.08 15.06 21.80
N GLY A 115 9.30 14.69 20.79
CA GLY A 115 9.70 14.77 19.39
C GLY A 115 10.70 13.68 18.98
N LYS A 116 10.71 12.53 19.66
CA LYS A 116 11.55 11.38 19.27
C LYS A 116 10.69 10.29 18.65
N MET A 117 10.86 10.07 17.35
CA MET A 117 10.16 9.01 16.63
C MET A 117 10.75 7.64 16.99
N ALA A 118 9.88 6.64 17.17
CA ALA A 118 10.30 5.26 17.43
C ALA A 118 11.04 4.62 16.25
N TYR A 119 10.73 5.08 15.03
CA TYR A 119 11.31 4.58 13.79
C TYR A 119 11.76 5.74 12.90
N PRO A 120 12.77 5.55 12.04
CA PRO A 120 13.08 6.49 10.98
C PRO A 120 11.84 6.76 10.12
N THR A 121 11.42 8.03 10.09
CA THR A 121 10.21 8.47 9.40
C THR A 121 10.56 9.45 8.28
N THR A 122 9.95 9.25 7.11
CA THR A 122 9.98 10.18 5.97
C THR A 122 8.63 10.87 5.88
N ILE A 123 8.60 12.20 5.76
CA ILE A 123 7.39 12.98 5.47
C ILE A 123 7.24 13.20 3.97
N GLY A 124 6.03 12.94 3.45
CA GLY A 124 5.62 13.32 2.11
C GLY A 124 4.30 14.09 2.11
N VAL A 125 4.13 15.01 1.17
CA VAL A 125 2.90 15.76 0.95
C VAL A 125 2.53 15.70 -0.54
N LEU A 126 1.34 15.17 -0.83
CA LEU A 126 0.77 15.11 -2.17
C LEU A 126 -0.16 16.31 -2.40
N THR A 127 0.10 17.04 -3.48
CA THR A 127 -0.71 18.17 -3.95
C THR A 127 -1.06 18.00 -5.44
N GLU A 128 -1.92 18.86 -5.98
CA GLU A 128 -2.19 18.93 -7.43
C GLU A 128 -0.93 19.15 -8.29
N LYS A 129 0.14 19.72 -7.71
CA LYS A 129 1.42 19.97 -8.41
C LYS A 129 2.38 18.77 -8.34
N GLY A 130 2.01 17.72 -7.62
CA GLY A 130 2.82 16.54 -7.39
C GLY A 130 3.18 16.34 -5.92
N ILE A 131 4.15 15.45 -5.69
CA ILE A 131 4.59 15.03 -4.37
C ILE A 131 5.87 15.75 -3.94
N HIS A 132 5.86 16.34 -2.75
CA HIS A 132 7.04 16.77 -2.03
C HIS A 132 7.39 15.72 -0.99
N ILE A 133 8.58 15.13 -1.04
CA ILE A 133 9.03 14.10 -0.10
C ILE A 133 10.39 14.47 0.47
N GLN A 134 10.57 14.22 1.77
CA GLN A 134 11.85 14.40 2.41
C GLN A 134 12.91 13.45 1.81
N PRO A 135 14.13 13.93 1.53
CA PRO A 135 15.15 13.13 0.85
C PRO A 135 15.67 11.95 1.69
N ALA A 136 15.62 12.06 3.01
CA ALA A 136 16.09 11.04 3.94
C ALA A 136 15.17 10.96 5.17
N PRO A 137 14.99 9.76 5.76
CA PRO A 137 14.21 9.61 6.97
C PRO A 137 14.88 10.29 8.17
N SER A 138 14.10 10.67 9.17
CA SER A 138 14.57 11.24 10.43
C SER A 138 13.83 10.64 11.62
N THR A 139 14.49 10.62 12.78
CA THR A 139 13.86 10.31 14.08
C THR A 139 13.58 11.58 14.91
N ASP A 140 13.96 12.76 14.41
CA ASP A 140 13.66 14.05 15.04
C ASP A 140 12.31 14.57 14.56
N GLY A 141 11.28 14.34 15.38
CA GLY A 141 9.92 14.77 15.15
C GLY A 141 9.74 16.29 15.05
N LYS A 142 10.59 17.10 15.69
CA LYS A 142 10.55 18.56 15.55
C LYS A 142 10.98 18.96 14.14
N GLY A 143 12.09 18.41 13.64
CA GLY A 143 12.53 18.59 12.25
C GLY A 143 11.54 18.05 11.21
N LEU A 144 10.86 16.93 11.50
CA LEU A 144 9.79 16.41 10.65
C LEU A 144 8.59 17.35 10.59
N LYS A 145 8.19 17.93 11.72
CA LYS A 145 7.14 18.95 11.78
C LYS A 145 7.53 20.18 10.95
N GLU A 146 8.75 20.66 11.06
CA GLU A 146 9.23 21.78 10.23
C GLU A 146 9.21 21.43 8.73
N ALA A 147 9.53 20.18 8.36
CA ALA A 147 9.41 19.71 6.99
C ALA A 147 7.96 19.74 6.52
N LEU A 148 7.04 19.24 7.34
CA LEU A 148 5.60 19.28 7.07
C LEU A 148 5.11 20.73 6.89
N ASP A 149 5.50 21.64 7.78
CA ASP A 149 5.14 23.06 7.71
C ASP A 149 5.67 23.75 6.44
N ARG A 150 6.84 23.33 5.92
CA ARG A 150 7.38 23.80 4.63
C ARG A 150 6.61 23.26 3.42
N TYR A 151 6.13 22.01 3.48
CA TYR A 151 5.49 21.32 2.36
C TYR A 151 3.98 21.56 2.25
N LEU A 152 3.35 22.12 3.29
CA LEU A 152 1.92 22.42 3.38
C LEU A 152 1.53 23.88 3.07
N PRO A 153 2.18 24.66 2.17
CA PRO A 153 1.88 26.10 2.08
C PRO A 153 0.37 26.32 1.97
N SER A 154 -0.12 27.13 2.92
CA SER A 154 -1.51 27.28 3.36
C SER A 154 -2.52 27.01 2.26
N VAL A 155 -3.30 25.93 2.43
CA VAL A 155 -4.47 25.50 1.65
C VAL A 155 -5.18 26.71 1.04
N ARG A 156 -4.80 27.11 -0.17
CA ARG A 156 -5.45 28.17 -0.93
C ARG A 156 -5.86 27.58 -2.25
N ALA A 157 -7.18 27.44 -2.38
CA ALA A 157 -7.94 27.12 -3.57
C ALA A 157 -7.33 25.99 -4.40
N ASN A 158 -7.67 24.75 -4.03
CA ASN A 158 -7.62 23.62 -4.95
C ASN A 158 -8.25 24.05 -6.28
N HIS A 159 -7.45 24.23 -7.33
CA HIS A 159 -7.93 24.51 -8.68
C HIS A 159 -8.31 23.21 -9.39
N LEU A 160 -8.89 22.28 -8.62
CA LEU A 160 -9.30 20.99 -9.15
C LEU A 160 -10.53 21.19 -10.02
N THR A 161 -10.48 20.63 -11.23
CA THR A 161 -11.62 20.59 -12.13
C THR A 161 -12.81 19.94 -11.40
N PRO A 162 -13.95 20.61 -11.21
CA PRO A 162 -15.10 19.98 -10.58
C PRO A 162 -15.68 18.83 -11.42
N GLY A 163 -16.41 17.93 -10.76
CA GLY A 163 -17.14 16.86 -11.44
C GLY A 163 -16.28 15.67 -11.87
N PHE A 164 -16.80 14.88 -12.80
CA PHE A 164 -16.24 13.57 -13.18
C PHE A 164 -14.79 13.65 -13.68
N HIS A 165 -14.49 14.59 -14.58
CA HIS A 165 -13.15 14.71 -15.19
C HIS A 165 -12.04 15.03 -14.17
N GLY A 166 -12.27 15.93 -13.21
CA GLY A 166 -11.26 16.16 -12.18
C GLY A 166 -11.20 15.04 -11.13
N GLY A 167 -12.22 14.19 -11.03
CA GLY A 167 -12.07 12.95 -10.28
C GLY A 167 -11.21 11.92 -11.01
N GLU A 168 -11.33 11.77 -12.33
CA GLU A 168 -10.45 10.90 -13.13
C GLU A 168 -8.98 11.33 -13.02
N GLU A 169 -8.72 12.63 -13.15
CA GLU A 169 -7.38 13.21 -13.00
C GLU A 169 -6.78 12.93 -11.61
N ARG A 170 -7.58 13.05 -10.55
CA ARG A 170 -7.14 12.73 -9.18
C ARG A 170 -6.78 11.26 -8.99
N VAL A 171 -7.54 10.34 -9.59
CA VAL A 171 -7.21 8.90 -9.56
C VAL A 171 -5.85 8.66 -10.23
N GLU A 172 -5.66 9.21 -11.43
CA GLU A 172 -4.40 9.08 -12.17
C GLU A 172 -3.21 9.65 -11.39
N LEU A 173 -3.34 10.88 -10.86
CA LEU A 173 -2.29 11.53 -10.07
C LEU A 173 -1.97 10.76 -8.79
N SER A 174 -2.98 10.21 -8.11
CA SER A 174 -2.80 9.45 -6.87
C SER A 174 -2.08 8.12 -7.13
N LEU A 175 -2.48 7.37 -8.16
CA LEU A 175 -1.83 6.11 -8.54
C LEU A 175 -0.39 6.34 -9.04
N ARG A 176 -0.15 7.42 -9.78
CA ARG A 176 1.20 7.84 -10.17
C ARG A 176 2.06 8.18 -8.96
N ALA A 177 1.53 8.94 -8.00
CA ALA A 177 2.22 9.29 -6.76
C ALA A 177 2.56 8.04 -5.93
N LEU A 178 1.58 7.12 -5.76
CA LEU A 178 1.80 5.84 -5.10
C LEU A 178 2.93 5.06 -5.77
N SER A 179 2.91 5.00 -7.10
CA SER A 179 3.93 4.29 -7.86
C SER A 179 5.33 4.90 -7.70
N GLY A 180 5.43 6.23 -7.73
CA GLY A 180 6.67 6.96 -7.51
C GLY A 180 7.24 6.73 -6.11
N VAL A 181 6.40 6.80 -5.07
CA VAL A 181 6.84 6.57 -3.67
C VAL A 181 7.31 5.14 -3.48
N VAL A 182 6.54 4.16 -3.95
CA VAL A 182 6.89 2.74 -3.80
C VAL A 182 8.17 2.40 -4.56
N ALA A 183 8.40 3.00 -5.73
CA ALA A 183 9.65 2.84 -6.49
C ALA A 183 10.87 3.37 -5.71
N GLN A 184 10.76 4.51 -5.02
CA GLN A 184 11.82 5.03 -4.16
C GLN A 184 12.05 4.11 -2.95
N MET A 185 10.98 3.65 -2.32
CA MET A 185 11.02 2.73 -1.18
C MET A 185 11.67 1.39 -1.51
N ARG A 186 11.52 0.89 -2.75
CA ARG A 186 12.12 -0.38 -3.19
C ARG A 186 13.64 -0.43 -3.00
N GLN A 187 14.33 0.70 -3.10
CA GLN A 187 15.78 0.79 -2.95
C GLN A 187 16.24 0.74 -1.48
N ARG A 188 15.31 0.80 -0.53
CA ARG A 188 15.59 0.85 0.91
C ARG A 188 15.41 -0.55 1.53
N PRO A 189 16.33 -1.02 2.38
CA PRO A 189 16.26 -2.34 2.98
C PRO A 189 15.15 -2.44 4.03
N GLY A 190 14.79 -3.66 4.40
CA GLY A 190 13.92 -3.90 5.55
C GLY A 190 12.43 -3.67 5.35
N ARG A 191 11.71 -3.60 6.47
CA ARG A 191 10.24 -3.49 6.54
C ARG A 191 9.83 -2.05 6.26
N LYS A 192 8.88 -1.89 5.35
CA LYS A 192 8.47 -0.57 4.85
C LYS A 192 6.96 -0.39 4.98
N LEU A 193 6.57 0.64 5.73
CA LEU A 193 5.19 1.03 5.92
C LEU A 193 4.95 2.34 5.18
N LEU A 194 3.90 2.36 4.35
CA LEU A 194 3.41 3.60 3.74
C LEU A 194 2.08 3.94 4.39
N LEU A 195 2.09 4.96 5.24
CA LEU A 195 0.91 5.48 5.94
C LEU A 195 0.36 6.63 5.12
N TRP A 196 -0.73 6.35 4.41
CA TRP A 196 -1.39 7.32 3.54
C TRP A 196 -2.55 7.97 4.29
N VAL A 197 -2.37 9.21 4.72
CA VAL A 197 -3.40 10.03 5.37
C VAL A 197 -4.23 10.67 4.27
N SER A 198 -5.41 10.10 4.00
CA SER A 198 -6.31 10.52 2.93
C SER A 198 -7.70 9.93 3.13
N PRO A 199 -8.77 10.63 2.72
CA PRO A 199 -10.09 10.00 2.56
C PRO A 199 -10.12 8.95 1.42
N GLY A 200 -9.08 8.93 0.58
CA GLY A 200 -9.01 8.16 -0.65
C GLY A 200 -9.36 9.00 -1.87
N TRP A 201 -8.93 8.54 -3.05
CA TRP A 201 -9.33 9.13 -4.32
C TRP A 201 -10.73 8.65 -4.74
N PRO A 202 -11.42 9.39 -5.64
CA PRO A 202 -12.72 8.99 -6.13
C PRO A 202 -12.73 7.58 -6.72
N VAL A 203 -13.70 6.76 -6.30
CA VAL A 203 -13.94 5.44 -6.86
C VAL A 203 -15.13 5.52 -7.80
N PHE A 204 -14.89 5.35 -9.10
CA PHE A 204 -15.94 5.36 -10.11
C PHE A 204 -16.44 3.95 -10.35
N SER A 205 -17.60 3.60 -9.79
CA SER A 205 -18.19 2.27 -9.92
C SER A 205 -19.72 2.34 -10.00
N GLY A 206 -20.34 1.32 -10.59
CA GLY A 206 -21.80 1.18 -10.70
C GLY A 206 -22.30 0.93 -12.13
N PRO A 207 -23.63 0.72 -12.32
CA PRO A 207 -24.23 0.28 -13.58
C PRO A 207 -24.06 1.24 -14.76
N ALA A 208 -23.72 2.51 -14.49
CA ALA A 208 -23.49 3.53 -15.50
C ALA A 208 -22.06 3.49 -16.09
N MET A 209 -21.14 2.76 -15.47
CA MET A 209 -19.76 2.57 -15.93
C MET A 209 -19.67 1.29 -16.77
N TYR A 210 -19.92 1.41 -18.08
CA TYR A 210 -19.64 0.33 -19.02
C TYR A 210 -18.19 0.41 -19.50
N LEU A 211 -17.39 -0.60 -19.14
CA LEU A 211 -16.04 -0.79 -19.67
C LEU A 211 -16.11 -1.78 -20.84
N SER A 212 -15.46 -1.45 -21.96
CA SER A 212 -15.21 -2.42 -23.03
C SER A 212 -14.22 -3.51 -22.57
N ASP A 213 -14.21 -4.65 -23.25
CA ASP A 213 -13.28 -5.75 -22.96
C ASP A 213 -11.82 -5.30 -22.93
N LYS A 214 -11.44 -4.39 -23.86
CA LYS A 214 -10.10 -3.80 -23.90
C LYS A 214 -9.79 -2.99 -22.64
N GLN A 215 -10.74 -2.16 -22.19
CA GLN A 215 -10.59 -1.36 -20.97
C GLN A 215 -10.51 -2.24 -19.72
N GLN A 216 -11.28 -3.32 -19.68
CA GLN A 216 -11.22 -4.31 -18.60
C GLN A 216 -9.87 -5.04 -18.56
N GLN A 217 -9.33 -5.41 -19.72
CA GLN A 217 -8.00 -6.00 -19.85
C GLN A 217 -6.90 -5.05 -19.34
N GLU A 218 -6.91 -3.80 -19.79
CA GLU A 218 -5.95 -2.77 -19.38
C GLU A 218 -6.04 -2.49 -17.87
N LEU A 219 -7.25 -2.40 -17.32
CA LEU A 219 -7.48 -2.22 -15.89
C LEU A 219 -7.01 -3.42 -15.06
N TYR A 220 -7.23 -4.65 -15.55
CA TYR A 220 -6.75 -5.87 -14.92
C TYR A 220 -5.22 -5.90 -14.80
N HIS A 221 -4.52 -5.55 -15.89
CA HIS A 221 -3.07 -5.39 -15.89
C HIS A 221 -2.60 -4.31 -14.90
N GLN A 222 -3.34 -3.20 -14.79
CA GLN A 222 -3.02 -2.14 -13.84
C GLN A 222 -3.17 -2.60 -12.38
N ILE A 223 -4.25 -3.32 -12.05
CA ILE A 223 -4.48 -3.92 -10.72
C ILE A 223 -3.33 -4.86 -10.36
N ALA A 224 -2.97 -5.75 -11.28
CA ALA A 224 -1.88 -6.69 -11.09
C ALA A 224 -0.53 -5.97 -10.89
N SER A 225 -0.23 -4.97 -11.73
CA SER A 225 1.00 -4.17 -11.68
C SER A 225 1.16 -3.40 -10.35
N VAL A 226 0.09 -2.76 -9.86
CA VAL A 226 0.13 -2.04 -8.56
C VAL A 226 0.35 -3.00 -7.40
N SER A 227 -0.36 -4.13 -7.39
CA SER A 227 -0.19 -5.18 -6.38
C SER A 227 1.23 -5.74 -6.37
N GLU A 228 1.78 -6.01 -7.56
CA GLU A 228 3.11 -6.55 -7.75
C GLU A 228 4.19 -5.54 -7.33
N MET A 229 4.03 -4.27 -7.68
CA MET A 229 4.95 -3.20 -7.27
C MET A 229 5.03 -3.08 -5.74
N LEU A 230 3.89 -3.06 -5.04
CA LEU A 230 3.85 -3.08 -3.57
C LEU A 230 4.55 -4.33 -3.00
N ARG A 231 4.37 -5.48 -3.66
CA ARG A 231 4.98 -6.75 -3.25
C ARG A 231 6.49 -6.76 -3.42
N GLN A 232 6.98 -6.43 -4.61
CA GLN A 232 8.41 -6.40 -4.91
C GLN A 232 9.15 -5.37 -4.07
N ALA A 233 8.51 -4.24 -3.77
CA ALA A 233 9.08 -3.25 -2.86
C ALA A 233 8.99 -3.64 -1.38
N ARG A 234 8.31 -4.73 -1.01
CA ARG A 234 8.04 -5.13 0.39
C ARG A 234 7.34 -4.03 1.21
N VAL A 235 6.47 -3.25 0.56
CA VAL A 235 5.67 -2.19 1.18
C VAL A 235 4.33 -2.77 1.64
N THR A 236 3.95 -2.44 2.88
CA THR A 236 2.56 -2.55 3.34
C THR A 236 1.97 -1.16 3.44
N LEU A 237 0.82 -0.98 2.80
CA LEU A 237 0.10 0.27 2.69
C LEU A 237 -0.98 0.35 3.76
N TYR A 238 -1.08 1.49 4.43
CA TYR A 238 -2.08 1.78 5.44
C TYR A 238 -2.90 2.96 4.96
N HIS A 239 -4.22 2.84 5.09
CA HIS A 239 -5.14 3.94 4.89
C HIS A 239 -5.47 4.54 6.25
N ILE A 240 -5.26 5.85 6.40
CA ILE A 240 -5.65 6.61 7.57
C ILE A 240 -6.64 7.66 7.10
N ASP A 241 -7.91 7.43 7.41
CA ASP A 241 -9.00 8.36 7.12
C ASP A 241 -8.89 9.56 8.07
N PRO A 242 -8.61 10.76 7.55
CA PRO A 242 -8.63 11.95 8.39
C PRO A 242 -10.06 12.46 8.67
N LEU A 243 -11.07 11.90 7.99
CA LEU A 243 -12.45 12.31 8.18
C LEU A 243 -12.98 11.83 9.54
N GLY A 244 -13.75 12.71 10.19
CA GLY A 244 -14.45 12.38 11.42
C GLY A 244 -15.57 11.36 11.19
N SER A 245 -16.08 10.78 12.28
CA SER A 245 -17.13 9.75 12.26
C SER A 245 -18.33 10.09 11.37
N SER A 246 -18.81 11.34 11.35
CA SER A 246 -19.98 11.76 10.57
C SER A 246 -19.79 11.77 9.05
N GLU A 247 -18.57 12.02 8.56
CA GLU A 247 -18.26 12.05 7.12
C GLU A 247 -17.80 10.67 6.62
N SER A 248 -17.14 9.89 7.48
CA SER A 248 -16.68 8.54 7.15
C SER A 248 -17.83 7.57 6.82
N VAL A 249 -19.00 7.72 7.44
CA VAL A 249 -20.16 6.82 7.25
C VAL A 249 -20.66 6.80 5.80
N PHE A 250 -20.48 7.90 5.05
CA PHE A 250 -20.89 7.97 3.64
C PHE A 250 -19.90 7.29 2.68
N GLN A 251 -18.64 7.07 3.09
CA GLN A 251 -17.60 6.43 2.26
C GLN A 251 -17.22 5.02 2.74
N SER A 252 -17.37 4.72 4.03
CA SER A 252 -16.85 3.50 4.67
C SER A 252 -17.58 2.21 4.27
N GLN A 253 -18.82 2.30 3.78
CA GLN A 253 -19.63 1.12 3.43
C GLN A 253 -19.40 0.62 1.98
N SER A 254 -18.66 1.36 1.14
CA SER A 254 -18.58 1.06 -0.29
C SER A 254 -17.34 0.25 -0.72
N TYR A 255 -16.19 0.34 -0.05
CA TYR A 255 -14.99 -0.33 -0.55
C TYR A 255 -14.98 -1.85 -0.34
N GLN A 256 -15.68 -2.34 0.68
CA GLN A 256 -15.66 -3.76 1.08
C GLN A 256 -16.14 -4.69 -0.04
N GLN A 257 -17.02 -4.21 -0.93
CA GLN A 257 -17.50 -4.99 -2.08
C GLN A 257 -16.40 -5.28 -3.11
N TYR A 258 -15.33 -4.48 -3.13
CA TYR A 258 -14.17 -4.62 -4.03
C TYR A 258 -12.99 -5.36 -3.39
N LEU A 259 -13.14 -5.85 -2.16
CA LEU A 259 -12.09 -6.64 -1.50
C LEU A 259 -11.87 -7.99 -2.17
N LYS A 260 -12.89 -8.51 -2.86
CA LYS A 260 -12.73 -9.71 -3.68
C LYS A 260 -11.84 -9.35 -4.88
N PRO A 261 -10.64 -9.95 -4.99
CA PRO A 261 -9.71 -9.63 -6.06
C PRO A 261 -10.29 -10.06 -7.42
N ALA A 262 -10.05 -9.27 -8.46
CA ALA A 262 -10.30 -9.69 -9.82
C ALA A 262 -9.36 -10.85 -10.17
N THR A 263 -9.91 -11.96 -10.67
CA THR A 263 -9.12 -13.14 -11.10
C THR A 263 -9.11 -13.30 -12.62
N LYS A 264 -9.77 -12.40 -13.33
CA LYS A 264 -9.81 -12.33 -14.80
C LYS A 264 -10.20 -10.92 -15.25
N PRO A 265 -9.87 -10.54 -16.49
CA PRO A 265 -10.17 -9.21 -17.05
C PRO A 265 -11.62 -8.77 -16.87
N SER A 266 -12.59 -9.63 -17.17
CA SER A 266 -14.02 -9.28 -17.11
C SER A 266 -14.58 -8.99 -15.71
N GLN A 267 -13.78 -9.22 -14.66
CA GLN A 267 -14.11 -8.87 -13.28
C GLN A 267 -13.47 -7.55 -12.82
N ALA A 268 -12.53 -6.99 -13.58
CA ALA A 268 -11.83 -5.79 -13.18
C ALA A 268 -12.77 -4.59 -13.13
N THR A 269 -12.78 -3.89 -12.00
CA THR A 269 -13.47 -2.61 -11.84
C THR A 269 -12.50 -1.56 -11.29
N PRO A 270 -12.86 -0.26 -11.36
CA PRO A 270 -12.03 0.77 -10.76
C PRO A 270 -11.92 0.65 -9.23
N GLY A 271 -12.89 -0.03 -8.59
CA GLY A 271 -12.94 -0.18 -7.14
C GLY A 271 -11.81 -1.02 -6.56
N GLU A 272 -11.24 -1.96 -7.32
CA GLU A 272 -10.08 -2.75 -6.91
C GLU A 272 -8.81 -1.90 -6.71
N LEU A 273 -8.76 -0.71 -7.33
CA LEU A 273 -7.69 0.28 -7.15
C LEU A 273 -8.02 1.33 -6.07
N ALA A 274 -9.09 1.17 -5.30
CA ALA A 274 -9.37 2.06 -4.17
C ALA A 274 -8.27 1.96 -3.10
N LEU A 275 -7.91 3.09 -2.49
CA LEU A 275 -6.83 3.16 -1.49
C LEU A 275 -7.04 2.15 -0.34
N GLN A 276 -8.28 2.02 0.14
CA GLN A 276 -8.68 1.10 1.20
C GLN A 276 -8.50 -0.38 0.80
N VAL A 277 -8.80 -0.71 -0.46
CA VAL A 277 -8.63 -2.07 -1.01
C VAL A 277 -7.15 -2.40 -1.12
N LEU A 278 -6.35 -1.50 -1.68
CA LEU A 278 -4.89 -1.68 -1.79
C LEU A 278 -4.24 -1.81 -0.40
N ALA A 279 -4.64 -0.98 0.56
CA ALA A 279 -4.18 -1.07 1.94
C ALA A 279 -4.45 -2.45 2.53
N THR A 280 -5.72 -2.89 2.46
CA THR A 280 -6.15 -4.20 2.97
C THR A 280 -5.40 -5.36 2.29
N GLN A 281 -5.33 -5.37 0.96
CA GLN A 281 -4.72 -6.48 0.21
C GLN A 281 -3.19 -6.54 0.37
N SER A 282 -2.53 -5.41 0.59
CA SER A 282 -1.10 -5.36 0.93
C SER A 282 -0.78 -5.87 2.34
N GLY A 283 -1.82 -6.17 3.13
CA GLY A 283 -1.73 -6.63 4.50
C GLY A 283 -1.78 -5.52 5.54
N GLY A 284 -2.10 -4.28 5.18
CA GLY A 284 -2.20 -3.16 6.11
C GLY A 284 -3.59 -2.98 6.69
N LEU A 285 -3.80 -1.84 7.37
CA LEU A 285 -5.07 -1.49 8.00
C LEU A 285 -5.76 -0.34 7.28
N VAL A 286 -7.10 -0.36 7.33
CA VAL A 286 -7.97 0.76 7.00
C VAL A 286 -8.46 1.35 8.32
N LEU A 287 -7.93 2.51 8.68
CA LEU A 287 -8.11 3.17 9.96
C LEU A 287 -8.90 4.47 9.76
N GLY A 288 -9.87 4.78 10.60
CA GLY A 288 -10.69 5.99 10.43
C GLY A 288 -11.75 6.19 11.54
N ALA A 289 -12.59 7.22 11.35
CA ALA A 289 -13.80 7.52 12.13
C ALA A 289 -13.62 7.90 13.63
N SER A 290 -12.40 8.18 14.09
CA SER A 290 -12.14 8.54 15.50
C SER A 290 -11.93 10.04 15.74
N GLY A 291 -11.50 10.80 14.72
CA GLY A 291 -10.96 12.15 14.88
C GLY A 291 -9.59 12.21 15.58
N ASP A 292 -9.09 11.09 16.11
CA ASP A 292 -7.78 10.92 16.76
C ASP A 292 -6.78 10.35 15.75
N ILE A 293 -6.37 11.18 14.80
CA ILE A 293 -5.47 10.76 13.71
C ILE A 293 -4.12 10.36 14.28
N ALA A 294 -3.63 11.03 15.33
CA ALA A 294 -2.38 10.65 15.99
C ALA A 294 -2.45 9.20 16.51
N GLY A 295 -3.55 8.83 17.17
CA GLY A 295 -3.76 7.46 17.64
C GLY A 295 -3.90 6.45 16.50
N LEU A 296 -4.49 6.82 15.36
CA LEU A 296 -4.55 5.95 14.18
C LEU A 296 -3.15 5.73 13.57
N ILE A 297 -2.32 6.77 13.50
CA ILE A 297 -0.93 6.65 13.03
C ILE A 297 -0.14 5.74 13.97
N GLU A 298 -0.22 5.94 15.29
CA GLU A 298 0.41 5.05 16.28
C GLU A 298 -0.05 3.60 16.12
N LYS A 299 -1.36 3.37 15.92
CA LYS A 299 -1.89 2.03 15.69
C LYS A 299 -1.34 1.37 14.41
N ALA A 300 -1.09 2.12 13.35
CA ALA A 300 -0.45 1.60 12.15
C ALA A 300 1.04 1.29 12.41
N VAL A 301 1.74 2.15 13.14
CA VAL A 301 3.14 1.95 13.53
C VAL A 301 3.30 0.76 14.49
N ASP A 302 2.30 0.43 15.29
CA ASP A 302 2.37 -0.72 16.20
C ASP A 302 2.62 -2.06 15.51
N ASP A 303 2.28 -2.19 14.22
CA ASP A 303 2.59 -3.36 13.40
C ASP A 303 4.08 -3.61 13.21
N THR A 304 4.93 -2.61 13.44
CA THR A 304 6.38 -2.77 13.33
C THR A 304 7.01 -3.29 14.60
N LYS A 305 6.34 -3.16 15.76
CA LYS A 305 6.91 -3.53 17.07
C LYS A 305 7.42 -4.97 17.10
N SER A 306 6.61 -5.90 16.59
CA SER A 306 7.01 -7.30 16.42
C SER A 306 6.15 -7.96 15.34
N PHE A 307 6.79 -8.70 14.45
CA PHE A 307 6.12 -9.44 13.37
C PHE A 307 6.93 -10.67 12.98
N TYR A 308 6.36 -11.56 12.18
CA TYR A 308 7.03 -12.75 11.69
C TYR A 308 7.31 -12.61 10.19
N GLU A 309 8.54 -12.87 9.77
CA GLU A 309 8.90 -13.02 8.36
C GLU A 309 8.81 -14.50 7.99
N ILE A 310 7.90 -14.84 7.08
CA ILE A 310 7.69 -16.19 6.55
C ILE A 310 8.00 -16.17 5.07
N SER A 311 8.83 -17.10 4.59
CA SER A 311 9.03 -17.27 3.16
C SER A 311 8.51 -18.61 2.65
N PHE A 312 8.14 -18.64 1.37
CA PHE A 312 7.85 -19.87 0.64
C PHE A 312 8.23 -19.71 -0.83
N ASP A 313 8.37 -20.85 -1.51
CA ASP A 313 8.74 -20.89 -2.92
C ASP A 313 7.46 -21.20 -3.75
N PRO A 314 6.80 -20.20 -4.35
CA PRO A 314 5.57 -20.41 -5.12
C PRO A 314 5.82 -21.25 -6.37
N LYS A 315 4.77 -21.84 -6.94
CA LYS A 315 4.85 -22.39 -8.31
C LYS A 315 4.80 -21.24 -9.33
N ALA A 316 5.35 -21.48 -10.51
CA ALA A 316 5.19 -20.57 -11.64
C ALA A 316 3.70 -20.43 -11.98
N ALA A 317 3.28 -19.23 -12.37
CA ALA A 317 1.90 -19.02 -12.80
C ALA A 317 1.67 -19.71 -14.15
N GLU A 318 0.45 -20.15 -14.40
CA GLU A 318 0.08 -20.73 -15.70
C GLU A 318 -0.25 -19.64 -16.73
N GLY A 319 -0.61 -18.44 -16.25
CA GLY A 319 -0.96 -17.30 -17.08
C GLY A 319 -0.38 -15.98 -16.58
N MET A 320 -0.37 -14.99 -17.47
CA MET A 320 -0.05 -13.61 -17.08
C MET A 320 -1.09 -13.08 -16.10
N ASP A 321 -0.59 -12.42 -15.06
CA ASP A 321 -1.41 -11.83 -14.00
C ASP A 321 -2.38 -12.85 -13.38
N GLU A 322 -1.95 -14.09 -13.15
CA GLU A 322 -2.78 -15.08 -12.46
C GLU A 322 -2.89 -14.73 -10.97
N TYR A 323 -4.10 -14.56 -10.44
CA TYR A 323 -4.25 -14.26 -9.03
C TYR A 323 -4.09 -15.51 -8.14
N HIS A 324 -3.19 -15.40 -7.16
CA HIS A 324 -2.94 -16.39 -6.13
C HIS A 324 -3.35 -15.86 -4.76
N ARG A 325 -4.34 -16.50 -4.12
CA ARG A 325 -4.77 -16.19 -2.76
C ARG A 325 -3.78 -16.75 -1.75
N LEU A 326 -3.33 -15.91 -0.82
CA LEU A 326 -2.52 -16.31 0.32
C LEU A 326 -3.35 -16.32 1.60
N GLU A 327 -3.07 -17.29 2.46
CA GLU A 327 -3.65 -17.38 3.79
C GLU A 327 -2.61 -17.93 4.76
N VAL A 328 -2.42 -17.22 5.87
CA VAL A 328 -1.59 -17.66 6.99
C VAL A 328 -2.49 -17.87 8.19
N LYS A 329 -2.44 -19.07 8.77
CA LYS A 329 -3.16 -19.43 10.00
C LYS A 329 -2.18 -19.62 11.13
N VAL A 330 -2.61 -19.28 12.34
CA VAL A 330 -1.86 -19.52 13.57
C VAL A 330 -2.65 -20.48 14.45
N ALA A 331 -2.02 -21.57 14.88
CA ALA A 331 -2.60 -22.63 15.69
C ALA A 331 -2.68 -22.25 17.18
N LYS A 332 -3.09 -21.00 17.48
CA LYS A 332 -3.24 -20.48 18.84
C LYS A 332 -4.62 -19.83 18.99
N PRO A 333 -5.43 -20.22 19.99
CA PRO A 333 -6.72 -19.58 20.24
C PRO A 333 -6.57 -18.08 20.57
N GLY A 334 -7.53 -17.27 20.13
CA GLY A 334 -7.61 -15.85 20.50
C GLY A 334 -6.56 -14.95 19.86
N VAL A 335 -5.86 -15.41 18.81
CA VAL A 335 -4.95 -14.58 18.01
C VAL A 335 -5.42 -14.45 16.58
N VAL A 336 -5.06 -13.34 15.94
CA VAL A 336 -5.34 -13.05 14.54
C VAL A 336 -4.03 -12.77 13.83
N ALA A 337 -3.78 -13.51 12.73
CA ALA A 337 -2.68 -13.24 11.82
C ALA A 337 -3.16 -12.37 10.67
N ARG A 338 -2.41 -11.32 10.35
CA ARG A 338 -2.61 -10.48 9.19
C ARG A 338 -1.36 -10.50 8.34
N THR A 339 -1.55 -10.54 7.03
CA THR A 339 -0.50 -10.46 6.03
C THR A 339 -1.10 -10.07 4.69
N ARG A 340 -0.28 -9.97 3.64
CA ARG A 340 -0.75 -9.77 2.26
C ARG A 340 -1.75 -10.86 1.86
N TRP A 341 -2.82 -10.44 1.21
CA TRP A 341 -3.94 -11.30 0.82
C TRP A 341 -3.65 -12.23 -0.35
N GLY A 342 -2.74 -11.85 -1.24
CA GLY A 342 -2.42 -12.59 -2.44
C GLY A 342 -1.47 -11.83 -3.34
N TYR A 343 -1.14 -12.41 -4.49
CA TYR A 343 -0.28 -11.82 -5.50
C TYR A 343 -0.79 -12.17 -6.90
N TYR A 344 -0.36 -11.38 -7.89
CA TYR A 344 -0.59 -11.68 -9.30
C TYR A 344 0.71 -12.25 -9.87
N GLY A 345 0.68 -13.52 -10.27
CA GLY A 345 1.82 -14.26 -10.78
C GLY A 345 2.10 -13.94 -12.25
N GLN A 346 3.36 -14.11 -12.65
CA GLN A 346 3.80 -14.10 -14.04
C GLN A 346 4.28 -15.52 -14.41
N PRO A 347 4.12 -15.93 -15.69
CA PRO A 347 4.54 -17.26 -16.16
C PRO A 347 6.05 -17.48 -16.11
#